data_AF-A0A1C7W6I1-F1
#
_entry.id   AF-A0A1C7W6I1-F1
#
_cell.length_a   1.000
_cell.length_b   1.000
_cell.length_c   1.000
_cell.angle_alpha   90.00
_cell.angle_beta   90.00
_cell.angle_gamma   90.00
#
_symmetry.space_group_name_H-M   'P 1'
#
loop_
_entity.id
_entity.type
_entity.pdbx_description
1 polymer ?
#
loop_
_entity_poly.entity_id
_entity_poly.type
_entity_poly.pdbx_seq_one_letter_code
_entity_poly.pdbx_strand_id
1 'polypeptide(L)'
;MSKDIFDGTRQPVNRTAALILGKGFAYRPEKKIQTADQPNPIRLRFEVPPNLKKFIGKQFGRMIVMGLAYEKRGRWVVRCACGTYTLRKLKAIKNPENKHDCCEHCRHLLYLRRADHFRRTGKEIEWGDL
;
A
#
# COMPACT_ATOMS: atom_id res chain seq x y z
N MET A 1 -1.42 24.35 43.87
CA MET A 1 -1.89 25.17 42.74
C MET A 1 -2.54 24.22 41.74
N SER A 2 -3.84 24.37 41.55
CA SER A 2 -4.71 23.46 40.80
C SER A 2 -4.27 23.33 39.34
N LYS A 3 -4.22 22.10 38.83
CA LYS A 3 -4.05 21.81 37.39
C LYS A 3 -5.28 22.23 36.56
N ASP A 4 -6.27 22.83 37.20
CA ASP A 4 -7.62 23.01 36.67
C ASP A 4 -7.87 24.40 36.06
N ILE A 5 -6.90 25.33 36.12
CA ILE A 5 -7.05 26.69 35.55
C ILE A 5 -7.13 26.66 34.01
N PHE A 6 -6.60 25.62 33.37
CA PHE A 6 -6.67 25.43 31.90
C PHE A 6 -7.67 24.34 31.46
N ASP A 7 -8.46 23.80 32.40
CA ASP A 7 -9.48 22.76 32.17
C ASP A 7 -10.89 23.34 31.94
N GLY A 8 -10.96 24.65 31.62
CA GLY A 8 -12.16 25.19 30.99
C GLY A 8 -12.40 24.44 29.68
N THR A 9 -13.61 23.92 29.49
CA THR A 9 -14.04 23.19 28.29
C THR A 9 -13.71 23.99 27.04
N ARG A 10 -12.53 23.75 26.45
CA ARG A 10 -12.05 24.43 25.24
C ARG A 10 -12.94 24.00 24.08
N GLN A 11 -14.04 24.72 23.89
CA GLN A 11 -14.93 24.51 22.78
C GLN A 11 -14.30 25.13 21.53
N PRO A 12 -14.37 24.43 20.39
CA PRO A 12 -13.84 24.95 19.14
C PRO A 12 -14.58 26.24 18.76
N VAL A 13 -13.81 27.32 18.54
CA VAL A 13 -14.35 28.64 18.19
C VAL A 13 -14.95 28.69 16.78
N ASN A 14 -14.56 27.75 15.92
CA ASN A 14 -15.06 27.64 14.55
C ASN A 14 -14.96 26.19 14.03
N ARG A 15 -15.49 25.94 12.83
CA ARG A 15 -15.50 24.63 12.17
C ARG A 15 -14.09 24.04 12.00
N THR A 16 -13.10 24.86 11.66
CA THR A 16 -11.72 24.39 11.45
C THR A 16 -11.12 23.89 12.76
N ALA A 17 -11.27 24.67 13.84
CA ALA A 17 -10.88 24.25 15.18
C ALA A 17 -11.65 22.99 15.62
N ALA A 18 -12.92 22.86 15.28
CA ALA A 18 -13.74 21.69 15.59
C ALA A 18 -13.25 20.43 14.85
N LEU A 19 -12.82 20.57 13.60
CA LEU A 19 -12.27 19.46 12.82
C LEU A 19 -10.89 19.02 13.33
N ILE A 20 -10.06 19.97 13.78
CA ILE A 20 -8.72 19.68 14.32
C ILE A 20 -8.83 19.06 15.72
N LEU A 21 -9.70 19.61 16.58
CA LEU A 21 -9.94 19.10 17.94
C LEU A 21 -10.82 17.85 17.95
N GLY A 22 -11.61 17.64 16.90
CA GLY A 22 -12.47 16.49 16.73
C GLY A 22 -11.65 15.21 16.76
N LYS A 23 -12.08 14.23 17.56
CA LYS A 23 -11.46 12.91 17.58
C LYS A 23 -11.70 12.23 16.24
N GLY A 24 -10.72 12.28 15.35
CA GLY A 24 -10.74 11.55 14.09
C GLY A 24 -10.67 10.03 14.31
N PHE A 25 -11.18 9.27 13.35
CA PHE A 25 -10.99 7.82 13.31
C PHE A 25 -9.88 7.48 12.30
N ALA A 26 -8.75 7.00 12.81
CA ALA A 26 -7.67 6.48 11.98
C ALA A 26 -7.90 4.98 11.74
N TYR A 27 -8.56 4.64 10.63
CA TYR A 27 -8.74 3.24 10.25
C TYR A 27 -7.39 2.57 10.00
N ARG A 28 -7.11 1.49 10.74
CA ARG A 28 -5.98 0.60 10.50
C ARG A 28 -6.53 -0.79 10.22
N PRO A 29 -6.33 -1.34 9.01
CA PRO A 29 -6.86 -2.65 8.71
C PRO A 29 -6.14 -3.73 9.52
N GLU A 30 -6.89 -4.64 10.12
CA GLU A 30 -6.39 -5.84 10.81
C GLU A 30 -6.01 -6.95 9.82
N LYS A 31 -5.35 -6.58 8.72
CA LYS A 31 -4.88 -7.53 7.71
C LYS A 31 -3.52 -8.09 8.15
N LYS A 32 -3.48 -9.38 8.50
CA LYS A 32 -2.21 -10.12 8.60
C LYS A 32 -1.56 -10.20 7.23
N ILE A 33 -0.43 -9.53 7.06
CA ILE A 33 0.33 -9.57 5.81
C ILE A 33 1.22 -10.81 5.82
N GLN A 34 1.13 -11.64 4.77
CA GLN A 34 1.95 -12.85 4.64
C GLN A 34 3.13 -12.66 3.69
N THR A 35 3.07 -11.66 2.81
CA THR A 35 4.19 -11.24 1.97
C THR A 35 5.22 -10.41 2.73
N ALA A 36 6.41 -10.28 2.15
CA ALA A 36 7.48 -9.43 2.67
C ALA A 36 7.23 -7.95 2.33
N ASP A 37 6.05 -7.45 2.69
CA ASP A 37 5.67 -6.06 2.48
C ASP A 37 6.17 -5.22 3.65
N GLN A 38 6.77 -4.08 3.34
CA GLN A 38 7.27 -3.15 4.35
C GLN A 38 7.14 -1.71 3.88
N PRO A 39 6.84 -0.76 4.80
CA PRO A 39 6.78 0.65 4.45
C PRO A 39 8.16 1.22 4.10
N ASN A 40 9.22 0.63 4.66
CA ASN A 40 10.58 1.10 4.49
C ASN A 40 11.22 0.49 3.22
N PRO A 41 12.16 1.19 2.57
CA PRO A 41 12.86 0.67 1.41
C PRO A 41 13.63 -0.62 1.71
N ILE A 42 13.54 -1.60 0.80
CA ILE A 42 14.31 -2.85 0.89
C ILE A 42 15.67 -2.64 0.26
N ARG A 43 16.72 -3.16 0.91
CA ARG A 43 18.09 -3.09 0.40
C ARG A 43 18.22 -3.75 -0.97
N LEU A 44 18.70 -2.98 -1.93
CA LEU A 44 18.98 -3.42 -3.30
C LEU A 44 20.40 -3.98 -3.43
N ARG A 45 20.58 -4.88 -4.39
CA ARG A 45 21.90 -5.32 -4.82
C ARG A 45 22.48 -4.27 -5.78
N PHE A 46 23.74 -3.87 -5.55
CA PHE A 46 24.44 -2.91 -6.42
C PHE A 46 24.65 -3.46 -7.84
N GLU A 47 25.02 -4.73 -7.93
CA GLU A 47 25.30 -5.38 -9.21
C GLU A 47 24.09 -6.20 -9.67
N VAL A 48 23.52 -5.79 -10.81
CA VAL A 48 22.47 -6.53 -11.51
C VAL A 48 23.05 -7.02 -12.84
N PRO A 49 22.93 -8.32 -13.17
CA PRO A 49 23.38 -8.85 -14.45
C PRO A 49 22.79 -8.06 -15.63
N PRO A 50 23.56 -7.77 -16.70
CA PRO A 50 23.12 -6.93 -17.82
C PRO A 50 21.78 -7.38 -18.43
N ASN A 51 21.61 -8.70 -18.59
CA ASN A 51 20.38 -9.31 -19.14
C ASN A 51 19.12 -9.03 -18.32
N LEU A 52 19.29 -8.73 -17.03
CA LEU A 52 18.22 -8.45 -16.08
C LEU A 52 18.00 -6.95 -15.85
N LYS A 53 18.97 -6.09 -16.18
CA LYS A 53 18.85 -4.63 -16.00
C LYS A 53 17.62 -4.05 -16.72
N LYS A 54 17.19 -4.65 -17.84
CA LYS A 54 15.98 -4.26 -18.58
C LYS A 54 14.67 -4.32 -17.80
N PHE A 55 14.63 -5.04 -16.67
CA PHE A 55 13.43 -5.09 -15.83
C PHE A 55 13.37 -3.95 -14.81
N ILE A 56 14.49 -3.28 -14.53
CA ILE A 56 14.53 -2.14 -13.61
C ILE A 56 13.72 -0.99 -14.24
N GLY A 57 12.88 -0.33 -13.44
CA GLY A 57 11.97 0.73 -13.88
C GLY A 57 10.72 0.23 -14.59
N LYS A 58 10.63 -1.07 -14.94
CA LYS A 58 9.43 -1.62 -15.56
C LYS A 58 8.24 -1.51 -14.61
N GLN A 59 7.13 -1.00 -15.12
CA GLN A 59 5.86 -0.96 -14.41
C GLN A 59 5.00 -2.17 -14.79
N PHE A 60 4.30 -2.75 -13.82
CA PHE A 60 3.30 -3.79 -14.03
C PHE A 60 2.29 -3.71 -12.89
N GLY A 61 1.00 -3.87 -13.21
CA GLY A 61 -0.05 -3.60 -12.23
C GLY A 61 0.11 -2.23 -11.58
N ARG A 62 0.09 -2.20 -10.25
CA ARG A 62 0.34 -0.99 -9.46
C ARG A 62 1.77 -0.91 -8.94
N MET A 63 2.70 -1.64 -9.54
CA MET A 63 4.06 -1.80 -9.04
C MET A 63 5.11 -1.31 -10.04
N ILE A 64 6.23 -0.82 -9.50
CA ILE A 64 7.42 -0.43 -10.24
C ILE A 64 8.58 -1.27 -9.74
N VAL A 65 9.35 -1.86 -10.65
CA VAL A 65 10.53 -2.67 -10.31
C VAL A 65 11.71 -1.77 -9.95
N MET A 66 12.24 -1.92 -8.75
CA MET A 66 13.38 -1.12 -8.26
C MET A 66 14.72 -1.82 -8.52
N GLY A 67 14.79 -3.15 -8.36
CA GLY A 67 16.02 -3.90 -8.54
C GLY A 67 15.99 -5.30 -7.90
N LEU A 68 17.15 -5.95 -7.84
CA LEU A 68 17.29 -7.24 -7.15
C LEU A 68 17.43 -7.03 -5.63
N ALA A 69 16.78 -7.88 -4.85
CA ALA A 69 16.92 -7.86 -3.40
C ALA A 69 18.32 -8.35 -2.98
N TYR A 70 18.93 -7.65 -2.03
CA TYR A 70 20.22 -8.05 -1.47
C TYR A 70 20.12 -9.35 -0.64
N GLU A 71 19.13 -9.41 0.25
CA GLU A 71 18.99 -10.50 1.23
C GLU A 71 18.38 -11.78 0.63
N LYS A 72 17.45 -11.66 -0.33
CA LYS A 72 16.73 -12.80 -0.91
C LYS A 72 17.12 -13.02 -2.36
N ARG A 73 17.95 -14.03 -2.61
CA ARG A 73 18.38 -14.43 -3.95
C ARG A 73 17.18 -14.70 -4.87
N GLY A 74 17.25 -14.21 -6.10
CA GLY A 74 16.20 -14.40 -7.12
C GLY A 74 14.89 -13.64 -6.87
N ARG A 75 14.83 -12.76 -5.85
CA ARG A 75 13.70 -11.86 -5.60
C ARG A 75 14.01 -10.46 -6.09
N TRP A 76 12.97 -9.82 -6.59
CA TRP A 76 12.98 -8.45 -7.05
C TRP A 76 12.26 -7.56 -6.05
N VAL A 77 12.89 -6.45 -5.69
CA VAL A 77 12.27 -5.40 -4.92
C VAL A 77 11.40 -4.59 -5.86
N VAL A 78 10.14 -4.46 -5.50
CA VAL A 78 9.15 -3.67 -6.24
C VAL A 78 8.47 -2.71 -5.28
N ARG A 79 8.15 -1.52 -5.76
CA ARG A 79 7.43 -0.50 -5.00
C ARG A 79 5.99 -0.42 -5.53
N CYS A 80 5.02 -0.61 -4.65
CA CYS A 80 3.61 -0.40 -4.98
C CYS A 80 3.29 1.10 -5.02
N ALA A 81 2.27 1.49 -5.78
CA ALA A 81 1.82 2.88 -5.91
C ALA A 81 1.42 3.54 -4.57
N CYS A 82 1.01 2.75 -3.57
CA CYS A 82 0.75 3.23 -2.21
C CYS A 82 2.03 3.53 -1.39
N GLY A 83 3.21 3.24 -1.93
CA GLY A 83 4.50 3.43 -1.28
C GLY A 83 5.11 2.18 -0.66
N THR A 84 4.32 1.13 -0.39
CA THR A 84 4.82 -0.12 0.21
C THR A 84 5.81 -0.84 -0.70
N TYR A 85 6.93 -1.29 -0.15
CA TYR A 85 7.90 -2.12 -0.83
C TYR A 85 7.61 -3.60 -0.60
N THR A 86 7.72 -4.42 -1.64
CA THR A 86 7.44 -5.86 -1.57
C THR A 86 8.45 -6.65 -2.39
N LEU A 87 8.43 -7.98 -2.26
CA LEU A 87 9.29 -8.88 -3.02
C LEU A 87 8.48 -9.72 -4.03
N ARG A 88 8.90 -9.69 -5.30
CA ARG A 88 8.30 -10.49 -6.38
C ARG A 88 9.33 -11.38 -7.08
N LYS A 89 8.84 -12.45 -7.72
CA LYS A 89 9.66 -13.32 -8.58
C LYS A 89 9.69 -12.72 -9.98
N LEU A 90 10.76 -12.98 -10.74
CA LEU A 90 10.88 -12.52 -12.12
C LEU A 90 9.74 -13.06 -13.02
N LYS A 91 9.24 -14.27 -12.74
CA LYS A 91 8.06 -14.84 -13.43
C LYS A 91 6.83 -13.94 -13.31
N ALA A 92 6.61 -13.33 -12.14
CA ALA A 92 5.46 -12.44 -11.93
C ALA A 92 5.60 -11.12 -12.71
N ILE A 93 6.81 -10.58 -12.83
CA ILE A 93 7.12 -9.34 -13.57
C ILE A 93 7.00 -9.54 -15.09
N LYS A 94 7.27 -10.76 -15.56
CA LYS A 94 7.18 -11.13 -16.98
C LYS A 94 5.75 -11.45 -17.41
N ASN A 95 4.88 -11.87 -16.49
CA ASN A 95 3.53 -12.31 -16.82
C ASN A 95 2.65 -11.11 -17.24
N PRO A 96 2.18 -11.03 -18.50
CA PRO A 96 1.33 -9.94 -18.95
C PRO A 96 -0.06 -9.96 -18.28
N GLU A 97 -0.52 -11.11 -17.78
CA GLU A 97 -1.80 -11.24 -17.08
C GLU A 97 -1.80 -10.60 -15.69
N ASN A 98 -0.64 -10.25 -15.13
CA ASN A 98 -0.52 -9.59 -13.83
C ASN A 98 -0.82 -8.07 -13.91
N LYS A 99 -1.86 -7.67 -14.65
CA LYS A 99 -2.24 -6.28 -14.90
C LYS A 99 -2.79 -5.55 -13.68
N HIS A 100 -3.19 -6.27 -12.64
CA HIS A 100 -3.76 -5.70 -11.40
C HIS A 100 -2.96 -6.11 -10.15
N ASP A 101 -1.72 -6.59 -10.30
CA ASP A 101 -0.91 -6.96 -9.13
C ASP A 101 -0.58 -5.73 -8.27
N CYS A 102 -0.69 -5.90 -6.95
CA CYS A 102 -0.45 -4.87 -5.96
C CYS A 102 -0.01 -5.49 -4.62
N CYS A 103 0.40 -4.65 -3.66
CA CYS A 103 0.76 -5.13 -2.32
C CYS A 103 -0.47 -5.72 -1.60
N GLU A 104 -0.26 -6.48 -0.54
CA GLU A 104 -1.37 -7.10 0.18
C GLU A 104 -2.33 -6.07 0.78
N HIS A 105 -1.81 -4.91 1.18
CA HIS A 105 -2.61 -3.83 1.72
C HIS A 105 -3.56 -3.25 0.67
N CYS A 106 -3.06 -2.94 -0.53
CA CYS A 106 -3.91 -2.49 -1.65
C CYS A 106 -4.90 -3.56 -2.08
N ARG A 107 -4.47 -4.84 -2.11
CA ARG A 107 -5.36 -5.96 -2.44
C ARG A 107 -6.52 -6.08 -1.45
N HIS A 108 -6.24 -5.90 -0.15
CA HIS A 108 -7.27 -5.89 0.88
C HIS A 108 -8.24 -4.71 0.71
N LEU A 109 -7.72 -3.52 0.41
CA LEU A 109 -8.55 -2.34 0.15
C LEU A 109 -9.45 -2.53 -1.09
N LEU A 110 -8.94 -3.12 -2.17
CA LEU A 110 -9.73 -3.45 -3.36
C LEU A 110 -10.84 -4.45 -3.05
N TYR A 111 -10.55 -5.48 -2.25
CA TYR A 111 -11.56 -6.42 -1.77
C TYR A 111 -12.68 -5.72 -0.99
N LEU A 112 -12.32 -4.82 -0.06
CA LEU A 112 -13.31 -4.06 0.73
C LEU A 112 -14.20 -3.18 -0.16
N ARG A 113 -13.61 -2.51 -1.17
CA ARG A 113 -14.36 -1.70 -2.14
C ARG A 113 -15.33 -2.55 -2.96
N ARG A 114 -14.89 -3.70 -3.46
CA ARG A 114 -15.76 -4.64 -4.20
C ARG A 114 -16.93 -5.11 -3.33
N ALA A 115 -16.65 -5.46 -2.08
CA ALA A 115 -17.66 -5.91 -1.14
C ALA A 115 -18.69 -4.80 -0.81
N ASP A 116 -18.23 -3.56 -0.62
CA ASP A 116 -19.11 -2.40 -0.44
C ASP A 116 -19.96 -2.11 -1.68
N HIS A 117 -19.38 -2.17 -2.88
CA HIS A 117 -20.13 -2.02 -4.14
C HIS A 117 -21.26 -3.04 -4.26
N PHE A 118 -20.96 -4.32 -4.01
CA PHE A 118 -21.96 -5.39 -4.04
C PHE A 118 -23.06 -5.17 -3.01
N ARG A 119 -22.72 -4.79 -1.76
CA ARG A 119 -23.73 -4.51 -0.72
C ARG A 119 -24.66 -3.36 -1.09
N ARG A 120 -24.18 -2.36 -1.82
CA ARG A 120 -24.98 -1.19 -2.24
C ARG A 120 -25.84 -1.45 -3.47
N THR A 121 -25.31 -2.20 -4.45
CA THR A 121 -25.91 -2.30 -5.79
C THR A 121 -26.47 -3.69 -6.12
N GLY A 122 -26.09 -4.72 -5.36
CA GLY A 122 -26.36 -6.13 -5.66
C GLY A 122 -25.60 -6.67 -6.87
N LYS A 123 -24.70 -5.88 -7.48
CA LYS A 123 -23.96 -6.26 -8.70
C LYS A 123 -22.48 -6.50 -8.41
N GLU A 124 -21.94 -7.52 -9.05
CA GLU A 124 -20.50 -7.76 -9.06
C GLU A 124 -19.79 -6.78 -10.01
N ILE A 125 -18.56 -6.44 -9.65
CA ILE A 125 -17.68 -5.57 -10.44
C ILE A 125 -16.31 -6.22 -10.59
N GLU A 126 -15.72 -6.06 -11.76
CA GLU A 126 -14.40 -6.60 -12.08
C GLU A 126 -13.28 -5.76 -11.45
N TRP A 127 -12.11 -6.39 -11.30
CA TRP A 127 -10.95 -5.76 -10.65
C TRP A 127 -10.40 -4.57 -11.42
N GLY A 128 -10.60 -4.52 -12.74
CA GLY A 128 -10.15 -3.42 -13.58
C GLY A 128 -10.97 -2.13 -13.39
N ASP A 129 -12.20 -2.25 -12.88
CA ASP A 129 -13.16 -1.15 -12.79
C ASP A 129 -13.22 -0.52 -11.37
N LEU A 130 -12.32 -0.93 -10.46
CA LEU A 130 -12.22 -0.51 -9.04
C LEU A 130 -11.05 0.44 -8.74
#